data_AF-A0A5E4X5Q8-F1
#
_entry.id   AF-A0A5E4X5Q8-F1
#
_cell.length_a   1.000
_cell.length_b   1.000
_cell.length_c   1.000
_cell.angle_alpha   90.00
_cell.angle_beta   90.00
_cell.angle_gamma   90.00
#
_symmetry.space_group_name_H-M   'P 1'
#
loop_
_entity.id
_entity.type
_entity.pdbx_description
1 polymer ?
#
loop_
_entity_poly.entity_id
_entity_poly.type
_entity_poly.pdbx_seq_one_letter_code
_entity_poly.pdbx_strand_id
1 'polypeptide(L)'
;MFQEFPMWVSHPEKEARIVANEAEFVALGDGWVKPERVDLVAREHTPDYVEYPKWVGDQLVQNAEEESALLGSDNPDTRAALLQIAEEKGIRIDKRWSDDKIRAALEAA
;
A
#
# COMPACT_ATOMS: atom_id res chain seq x y z
N MET A 1 -1.56 -15.78 0.30
CA MET A 1 -2.36 -16.57 1.26
C MET A 1 -3.54 -15.72 1.64
N PHE A 2 -4.77 -16.17 1.40
CA PHE A 2 -5.98 -15.41 1.78
C PHE A 2 -6.29 -15.68 3.24
N GLN A 3 -6.52 -14.62 4.02
CA GLN A 3 -6.88 -14.73 5.42
C GLN A 3 -8.41 -14.81 5.53
N GLU A 4 -8.94 -15.98 5.89
CA GLU A 4 -10.39 -16.24 5.99
C GLU A 4 -11.02 -15.63 7.25
N PHE A 5 -10.27 -15.55 8.34
CA PHE A 5 -10.74 -15.01 9.62
C PHE A 5 -9.98 -13.75 10.03
N PRO A 6 -10.61 -12.77 10.69
CA PRO A 6 -11.97 -12.81 11.22
C PRO A 6 -13.05 -12.64 10.16
N MET A 7 -14.19 -13.34 10.33
CA MET A 7 -15.30 -13.37 9.37
C MET A 7 -16.62 -13.03 10.07
N TRP A 8 -17.49 -12.29 9.37
CA TRP A 8 -18.89 -12.11 9.78
C TRP A 8 -19.72 -13.32 9.38
N VAL A 9 -20.43 -13.92 10.33
CA VAL A 9 -21.39 -15.00 10.09
C VAL A 9 -22.79 -14.54 10.47
N SER A 10 -23.80 -15.05 9.77
CA SER A 10 -25.20 -14.67 9.97
C SER A 10 -26.07 -15.86 10.36
N HIS A 11 -27.09 -15.59 11.16
CA HIS A 11 -28.14 -16.54 11.53
C HIS A 11 -29.47 -16.11 10.88
N PRO A 12 -30.36 -17.05 10.45
CA PRO A 12 -31.65 -16.73 9.85
C PRO A 12 -32.58 -15.87 10.73
N GLU A 13 -32.35 -15.84 12.04
CA GLU A 13 -33.07 -14.97 12.99
C GLU A 13 -32.58 -13.52 12.99
N LYS A 14 -31.84 -13.10 11.96
CA LYS A 14 -31.26 -11.75 11.77
C LYS A 14 -30.15 -11.40 12.77
N GLU A 15 -29.50 -12.41 13.33
CA GLU A 15 -28.29 -12.20 14.14
C GLU A 15 -27.05 -12.23 13.26
N ALA A 16 -26.05 -11.41 13.58
CA ALA A 16 -24.76 -11.40 12.92
C ALA A 16 -23.65 -11.28 13.96
N ARG A 17 -22.58 -12.07 13.81
CA ARG A 17 -21.44 -12.07 14.73
C ARG A 17 -20.14 -12.19 13.98
N ILE A 18 -19.09 -11.56 14.50
CA ILE A 18 -17.72 -11.75 14.03
C ILE A 18 -17.06 -12.92 14.77
N VAL A 19 -16.40 -13.78 14.01
CA VAL A 19 -15.75 -15.00 14.49
C VAL A 19 -14.27 -14.91 14.12
N ALA A 20 -13.38 -15.17 15.09
CA ALA A 20 -11.93 -14.99 14.89
C ALA A 20 -11.23 -16.23 14.32
N ASN A 21 -11.84 -17.41 14.38
CA ASN A 21 -11.27 -18.67 13.90
C ASN A 21 -12.36 -19.73 13.64
N GLU A 22 -11.98 -20.85 13.03
CA GLU A 22 -12.91 -21.93 12.69
C GLU A 22 -13.53 -22.60 13.92
N ALA A 23 -12.78 -22.73 15.02
CA ALA A 23 -13.29 -23.37 16.24
C ALA A 23 -14.44 -22.57 16.86
N GLU A 24 -14.37 -21.24 16.85
CA GLU A 24 -15.45 -20.36 17.28
C GLU A 24 -16.68 -20.48 16.38
N PHE A 25 -16.51 -20.70 15.07
CA PHE A 25 -17.64 -20.94 14.16
C PHE A 25 -18.34 -22.25 14.48
N VAL A 26 -17.59 -23.35 14.66
CA VAL A 26 -18.16 -24.66 15.03
C VAL A 26 -18.86 -24.59 16.38
N ALA A 27 -18.34 -23.80 17.33
CA ALA A 27 -18.94 -23.62 18.65
C ALA A 27 -20.28 -22.86 18.63
N LEU A 28 -20.58 -22.10 17.58
CA LEU A 28 -21.87 -21.39 17.45
C LEU A 28 -23.05 -22.34 17.19
N GLY A 29 -22.77 -23.56 16.70
CA GLY A 29 -23.78 -24.58 16.45
C GLY A 29 -24.56 -24.39 15.15
N ASP A 30 -25.68 -25.13 15.03
CA ASP A 30 -26.47 -25.21 13.82
C ASP A 30 -27.19 -23.89 13.50
N GLY A 31 -27.28 -23.56 12.21
CA GLY A 31 -28.02 -22.38 11.71
C GLY A 31 -27.15 -21.18 11.35
N TRP A 32 -25.87 -21.15 11.73
CA TRP A 32 -24.94 -20.09 11.34
C TRP A 32 -24.38 -20.33 9.93
N VAL A 33 -24.43 -19.29 9.10
CA VAL A 33 -24.03 -19.35 7.69
C VAL A 33 -22.84 -18.43 7.46
N LYS A 34 -21.80 -18.96 6.79
CA LYS A 34 -20.69 -18.15 6.28
C LYS A 34 -21.16 -17.37 5.04
N PRO A 35 -20.73 -16.11 4.86
CA PRO A 35 -21.07 -15.32 3.69
C PRO A 35 -20.54 -16.00 2.43
N GLU A 36 -21.31 -15.90 1.35
CA GLU A 36 -20.87 -16.36 0.05
C GLU A 36 -19.62 -15.59 -0.37
N ARG A 37 -18.62 -16.32 -0.86
CA ARG A 37 -17.41 -15.71 -1.37
C ARG A 37 -17.73 -15.08 -2.72
N VAL A 38 -17.78 -13.76 -2.75
CA VAL A 38 -17.94 -13.01 -3.99
C VAL A 38 -16.60 -13.01 -4.72
N ASP A 39 -16.61 -13.42 -5.98
CA ASP A 39 -15.44 -13.28 -6.86
C ASP A 39 -15.08 -11.80 -7.00
N LEU A 40 -13.77 -11.51 -7.05
CA LEU A 40 -13.30 -10.15 -7.26
C LEU A 40 -13.74 -9.71 -8.66
N VAL A 41 -14.76 -8.84 -8.70
CA VAL A 41 -15.15 -8.17 -9.93
C VAL A 41 -14.02 -7.21 -10.29
N ALA A 42 -13.36 -7.47 -11.42
CA ALA A 42 -12.39 -6.54 -11.97
C ALA A 42 -13.11 -5.20 -12.18
N ARG A 43 -12.60 -4.13 -11.58
CA ARG A 43 -13.11 -2.78 -11.86
C ARG A 43 -12.70 -2.44 -13.29
N GLU A 44 -13.58 -2.71 -14.24
CA GLU A 44 -13.45 -2.12 -15.58
C GLU A 44 -13.57 -0.62 -15.41
N HIS A 45 -12.54 0.12 -15.83
CA HIS A 45 -12.62 1.57 -15.91
C HIS A 45 -13.70 1.89 -16.94
N THR A 46 -14.85 2.38 -16.48
CA THR A 46 -15.90 2.86 -17.37
C THR A 46 -15.37 4.01 -18.22
N PRO A 47 -15.93 4.27 -19.42
CA PRO A 47 -15.47 5.38 -20.27
C PRO A 47 -15.48 6.75 -19.58
N ASP A 48 -16.34 6.92 -18.57
CA ASP A 48 -16.47 8.14 -17.77
C ASP A 48 -15.57 8.16 -16.53
N TYR A 49 -14.68 7.18 -16.36
CA TYR A 49 -13.76 7.15 -15.24
C TYR A 49 -12.73 8.26 -15.36
N VAL A 50 -12.77 9.19 -14.42
CA VAL A 50 -11.82 10.29 -14.30
C VAL A 50 -10.78 9.91 -13.25
N GLU A 51 -9.54 9.68 -13.67
CA GLU A 51 -8.46 9.26 -12.77
C GLU A 51 -7.91 10.40 -11.90
N TYR A 52 -8.03 11.65 -12.37
CA TYR A 52 -7.45 12.84 -11.74
C TYR A 52 -8.54 13.85 -11.35
N PRO A 53 -8.40 14.57 -10.23
CA PRO A 53 -7.23 14.64 -9.38
C PRO A 53 -7.08 13.46 -8.43
N LYS A 54 -5.83 13.06 -8.15
CA LYS A 54 -5.50 12.00 -7.18
C LYS A 54 -4.43 12.44 -6.19
N TRP A 55 -4.43 11.84 -5.01
CA TRP A 55 -3.37 12.07 -4.01
C TRP A 55 -2.17 11.18 -4.31
N VAL A 56 -0.98 11.77 -4.33
CA VAL A 56 0.31 11.07 -4.43
C VAL A 56 1.14 11.53 -3.23
N GLY A 57 1.29 10.66 -2.23
CA GLY A 57 1.82 11.06 -0.92
C GLY A 57 0.94 12.13 -0.27
N ASP A 58 1.55 13.26 0.09
CA ASP A 58 0.88 14.41 0.72
C ASP A 58 0.52 15.53 -0.27
N GLN A 59 0.58 15.26 -1.59
CA GLN A 59 0.30 16.24 -2.64
C GLN A 59 -0.86 15.79 -3.54
N LEU A 60 -1.73 16.74 -3.89
CA LEU A 60 -2.83 16.51 -4.84
C LEU A 60 -2.35 16.80 -6.26
N VAL A 61 -2.48 15.81 -7.13
CA VAL A 61 -2.00 15.82 -8.51
C VAL A 61 -3.18 15.90 -9.48
N GLN A 62 -3.09 16.78 -10.49
CA GLN A 62 -4.18 17.06 -11.43
C GLN A 62 -4.08 16.26 -12.75
N ASN A 63 -2.92 15.69 -13.06
CA ASN A 63 -2.68 14.96 -14.31
C ASN A 63 -1.49 13.98 -14.19
N ALA A 64 -1.32 13.12 -15.19
CA ALA A 64 -0.27 12.11 -15.21
C ALA A 64 1.16 12.69 -15.25
N GLU A 65 1.33 13.89 -15.82
CA GLU A 65 2.63 14.56 -15.92
C GLU A 65 3.10 15.04 -14.53
N GLU A 66 2.20 15.66 -13.76
CA GLU A 66 2.45 16.05 -12.37
C GLU A 66 2.73 14.84 -11.46
N GLU A 67 2.05 13.71 -11.66
CA GLU A 67 2.35 12.47 -10.93
C GLU A 67 3.75 11.96 -11.26
N SER A 68 4.08 11.89 -12.56
CA SER A 68 5.39 11.42 -13.03
C SER A 68 6.52 12.33 -12.52
N ALA A 69 6.28 13.65 -12.45
CA ALA A 69 7.23 14.58 -11.86
C ALA A 69 7.42 14.33 -10.34
N LEU A 70 6.36 14.00 -9.62
CA LEU A 70 6.44 13.64 -8.20
C LEU A 70 7.20 12.33 -7.98
N LEU A 71 6.82 11.28 -8.72
CA LEU A 71 7.41 9.95 -8.58
C LEU A 71 8.83 9.89 -9.15
N GLY A 72 9.12 10.68 -10.19
CA GLY A 72 10.45 10.84 -10.77
C GLY A 72 11.45 11.52 -9.86
N SER A 73 11.00 12.12 -8.75
CA SER A 73 11.90 12.62 -7.70
C SER A 73 12.46 11.49 -6.81
N ASP A 74 11.81 10.33 -6.77
CA ASP A 74 12.26 9.11 -6.10
C ASP A 74 12.95 8.18 -7.12
N ASN A 75 13.83 8.76 -7.94
CA ASN A 75 14.53 8.02 -8.98
C ASN A 75 15.60 7.12 -8.33
N PRO A 76 15.42 5.79 -8.30
CA PRO A 76 16.35 4.87 -7.64
C PRO A 76 17.78 4.96 -8.20
N ASP A 77 17.92 5.39 -9.46
CA ASP A 77 19.22 5.61 -10.09
C ASP A 77 19.97 6.81 -9.46
N THR A 78 19.23 7.82 -8.98
CA THR A 78 19.82 8.99 -8.33
C THR A 78 20.35 8.63 -6.94
N ARG A 79 19.59 7.86 -6.18
CA ARG A 79 20.04 7.34 -4.88
C ARG A 79 21.22 6.39 -5.01
N ALA A 80 21.21 5.51 -6.02
CA ALA A 80 22.31 4.60 -6.31
C ALA A 80 23.60 5.39 -6.66
N ALA A 81 23.50 6.41 -7.51
CA ALA A 81 24.62 7.28 -7.85
C ALA A 81 25.18 8.02 -6.61
N LEU A 82 24.29 8.55 -5.74
CA LEU A 82 24.70 9.23 -4.51
C LEU A 82 25.42 8.29 -3.53
N LEU A 83 24.94 7.04 -3.39
CA LEU A 83 25.58 6.03 -2.55
C LEU A 83 26.95 5.61 -3.10
N GLN A 84 27.08 5.49 -4.43
CA GLN A 84 28.37 5.20 -5.06
C GLN A 84 29.40 6.31 -4.80
N ILE A 85 29.01 7.59 -4.98
CA ILE A 85 29.89 8.73 -4.70
C ILE A 85 30.29 8.76 -3.21
N ALA A 86 29.36 8.39 -2.32
CA ALA A 86 29.66 8.32 -0.89
C ALA A 86 30.64 7.21 -0.54
N GLU A 87 30.54 6.05 -1.18
CA GLU A 87 31.50 4.95 -1.05
C GLU A 87 32.88 5.36 -1.56
N GLU A 88 32.95 6.04 -2.71
CA GLU A 88 34.20 6.59 -3.27
C GLU A 88 34.85 7.61 -2.34
N LYS A 89 34.07 8.48 -1.69
CA LYS A 89 34.55 9.44 -0.69
C LYS A 89 34.79 8.84 0.71
N GLY A 90 34.42 7.58 0.94
CA GLY A 90 34.55 6.91 2.24
C GLY A 90 33.57 7.43 3.32
N ILE A 91 32.48 8.08 2.91
CA ILE A 91 31.48 8.66 3.82
C ILE A 91 30.47 7.58 4.18
N ARG A 92 30.32 7.29 5.49
CA ARG A 92 29.33 6.34 5.98
C ARG A 92 27.93 6.95 5.94
N ILE A 93 27.13 6.49 5.00
CA ILE A 93 25.74 6.90 4.84
C ILE A 93 24.79 5.87 5.47
N ASP A 94 23.86 6.37 6.26
CA ASP A 94 22.74 5.57 6.76
C ASP A 94 21.69 5.40 5.66
N LYS A 95 21.30 4.15 5.39
CA LYS A 95 20.32 3.78 4.35
C LYS A 95 18.91 4.34 4.58
N ARG A 96 18.64 4.94 5.75
CA ARG A 96 17.38 5.62 6.08
C ARG A 96 17.41 7.13 5.80
N TRP A 97 18.56 7.68 5.40
CA TRP A 97 18.64 9.11 5.07
C TRP A 97 17.93 9.39 3.74
N SER A 98 17.25 10.54 3.69
CA SER A 98 16.72 11.10 2.45
C SER A 98 17.86 11.51 1.51
N ASP A 99 17.58 11.54 0.21
CA ASP A 99 18.57 11.88 -0.82
C ASP A 99 19.17 13.28 -0.62
N ASP A 100 18.37 14.24 -0.13
CA ASP A 100 18.85 15.59 0.17
C ASP A 100 19.86 15.60 1.33
N LYS A 101 19.64 14.77 2.35
CA LYS A 101 20.58 14.64 3.48
C LYS A 101 21.87 13.96 3.05
N ILE A 102 21.78 12.99 2.16
CA ILE A 102 22.94 12.35 1.53
C ILE A 102 23.74 13.38 0.73
N ARG A 103 23.07 14.17 -0.13
CA ARG A 103 23.71 15.21 -0.94
C ARG A 103 24.40 16.27 -0.08
N ALA A 104 23.74 16.74 0.97
CA ALA A 104 24.34 17.70 1.91
C ALA A 104 25.60 17.15 2.60
N ALA A 105 25.60 15.87 2.96
CA ALA A 105 26.78 15.23 3.55
C ALA A 105 27.94 15.06 2.56
N LEU A 106 27.63 14.84 1.27
CA LEU A 106 28.62 14.72 0.20
C LEU A 106 29.25 16.07 -0.17
N GLU A 107 28.49 17.17 -0.10
CA GLU A 107 28.97 18.54 -0.36
C GLU A 107 29.80 19.10 0.80
N ALA A 108 29.50 18.69 2.04
CA ALA A 108 30.22 19.15 3.24
C ALA A 108 31.57 18.45 3.48
N ALA A 109 31.94 17.49 2.62
CA ALA A 109 33.12 16.63 2.73
C ALA A 109 34.09 16.80 1.56
#